data_AF-A0A2E7JY97-F1
#
_entry.id   AF-A0A2E7JY97-F1
#
_cell.length_a   1.000
_cell.length_b   1.000
_cell.length_c   1.000
_cell.angle_alpha   90.00
_cell.angle_beta   90.00
_cell.angle_gamma   90.00
#
_symmetry.space_group_name_H-M   'P 1'
#
loop_
_entity.id
_entity.type
_entity.pdbx_description
1 polymer ?
#
loop_
_entity_poly.entity_id
_entity_poly.type
_entity_poly.pdbx_seq_one_letter_code
_entity_poly.pdbx_strand_id
1 'polypeptide(L)' 'MGKKVKLIPRISQNDFDFNKFTEHKGKSVVIFSADWCPYCVSFFNNWAEYSQVSDVFIADITDVESRLWDDFNINVVP' A
#
# COMPACT_ATOMS: atom_id res chain seq x y z
N MET A 1 -8.36 -12.27 3.02
CA MET A 1 -8.34 -10.82 3.35
C MET A 1 -9.48 -10.49 4.30
N GLY A 2 -9.18 -10.07 5.54
CA GLY A 2 -10.19 -9.69 6.54
C GLY A 2 -11.02 -8.46 6.14
N LYS A 3 -12.23 -8.31 6.71
CA LYS A 3 -13.19 -7.24 6.35
C LYS A 3 -12.62 -5.81 6.48
N LYS A 4 -11.68 -5.56 7.41
CA LYS A 4 -11.06 -4.24 7.61
C LYS A 4 -10.05 -3.86 6.53
N VAL A 5 -9.30 -4.82 5.98
CA VAL A 5 -8.29 -4.56 4.92
C VAL A 5 -8.95 -4.08 3.64
N LYS A 6 -10.16 -4.58 3.34
CA LYS A 6 -10.94 -4.15 2.16
C LYS A 6 -11.31 -2.67 2.17
N LEU A 7 -11.20 -2.00 3.32
CA LEU A 7 -11.49 -0.57 3.47
C LEU A 7 -10.24 0.30 3.26
N ILE A 8 -9.05 -0.29 3.19
CA ILE A 8 -7.82 0.45 2.94
C ILE A 8 -7.78 0.80 1.44
N PRO A 9 -7.67 2.09 1.07
CA PRO A 9 -7.60 2.50 -0.33
C PRO A 9 -6.36 1.92 -1.01
N ARG A 10 -6.57 1.26 -2.16
CA ARG A 10 -5.50 0.84 -3.09
C ARG A 10 -5.31 1.90 -4.17
N ILE A 11 -4.06 2.27 -4.41
CA ILE A 11 -3.66 3.30 -5.36
C ILE A 11 -2.72 2.64 -6.38
N SER A 12 -3.09 2.68 -7.65
CA SER A 12 -2.25 2.21 -8.75
C SER A 12 -1.23 3.27 -9.17
N GLN A 13 -0.23 2.90 -9.97
CA GLN A 13 0.75 3.84 -10.52
C GLN A 13 0.15 5.08 -11.23
N ASN A 14 -1.03 4.93 -11.85
CA ASN A 14 -1.70 6.02 -12.57
C ASN A 14 -2.33 7.04 -11.61
N ASP A 15 -2.63 6.61 -10.39
CA ASP A 15 -3.23 7.43 -9.34
C ASP A 15 -2.25 7.80 -8.24
N PHE A 16 -1.02 7.29 -8.34
CA PHE A 16 0.07 7.52 -7.41
C PHE A 16 0.73 8.87 -7.69
N ASP A 17 -0.04 9.94 -7.52
CA ASP A 17 0.48 11.30 -7.56
C ASP A 17 0.78 11.76 -6.15
N PHE A 18 2.03 12.20 -5.92
CA PHE A 18 2.46 12.81 -4.66
C PHE A 18 1.47 13.88 -4.17
N ASN A 19 0.87 14.62 -5.11
CA ASN A 19 -0.11 15.66 -4.80
C ASN A 19 -1.32 15.14 -3.99
N LYS A 20 -1.79 13.91 -4.24
CA LYS A 20 -2.91 13.32 -3.46
C LYS A 20 -2.51 13.03 -2.01
N PHE A 21 -1.23 12.76 -1.75
CA PHE A 21 -0.72 12.56 -0.39
C PHE A 21 -0.43 13.90 0.31
N THR A 22 -0.08 14.96 -0.44
CA THR A 22 0.25 16.28 0.14
C THR A 22 -0.94 17.03 0.72
N GLU A 23 -2.17 16.68 0.33
CA GLU A 23 -3.39 17.30 0.87
C GLU A 23 -3.77 16.77 2.27
N HIS A 24 -3.22 15.64 2.69
CA HIS A 24 -3.48 15.07 4.02
C HIS A 24 -2.75 15.85 5.11
N LYS A 25 -3.52 16.33 6.10
CA LYS A 25 -2.97 16.97 7.31
C LYS A 25 -2.55 15.89 8.32
N GLY A 26 -1.34 15.36 8.19
CA GLY A 26 -0.82 14.38 9.15
C GLY A 26 0.30 13.52 8.60
N LYS A 27 0.60 12.43 9.32
CA LYS A 27 1.49 11.37 8.83
C LYS A 27 0.63 10.28 8.20
N SER A 28 0.99 9.88 7.00
CA SER A 28 0.37 8.74 6.33
C SER A 28 1.38 7.60 6.20
N VAL A 29 0.87 6.37 6.20
CA VAL A 29 1.67 5.17 5.90
C VAL A 29 1.23 4.64 4.55
N VAL A 30 2.18 4.49 3.64
CA VAL A 30 1.96 3.86 2.33
C VAL A 30 2.63 2.50 2.36
N ILE A 31 1.88 1.45 2.06
CA ILE A 31 2.36 0.07 2.06
C ILE A 31 2.36 -0.42 0.62
N PHE A 32 3.55 -0.71 0.10
CA PHE A 32 3.70 -1.28 -1.22
C PHE A 32 3.37 -2.77 -1.19
N SER A 33 2.44 -3.20 -2.04
CA SER A 33 1.90 -4.56 -2.01
C SER A 33 1.63 -5.08 -3.41
N ALA A 34 1.85 -6.39 -3.58
CA ALA A 34 1.55 -7.11 -4.80
C ALA A 34 0.68 -8.33 -4.49
N ASP A 35 -0.30 -8.62 -5.35
CA ASP A 35 -1.26 -9.72 -5.11
C ASP A 35 -0.62 -11.12 -5.24
N TRP A 36 0.47 -11.23 -6.00
CA TRP A 36 1.25 -12.46 -6.13
C TRP A 36 2.15 -12.73 -4.91
N CYS A 37 2.31 -11.76 -3.99
CA CYS A 37 3.20 -11.92 -2.84
C CYS A 37 2.46 -12.56 -1.64
N PRO A 38 2.85 -13.78 -1.22
CA PRO A 38 2.20 -14.46 -0.09
C PRO A 38 2.45 -13.73 1.25
N TYR A 39 3.59 -13.03 1.37
CA TYR A 39 3.89 -12.22 2.56
C TYR A 39 2.96 -11.01 2.65
N CYS A 40 2.57 -10.38 1.52
CA CYS A 40 1.57 -9.29 1.50
C CYS A 40 0.24 -9.79 2.05
N VAL A 41 -0.22 -10.95 1.58
CA VAL A 41 -1.46 -11.58 2.06
C VAL A 41 -1.38 -11.87 3.56
N SER A 42 -0.26 -12.43 4.04
CA SER A 42 -0.05 -12.71 5.46
C SER A 42 -0.04 -11.43 6.31
N PHE A 43 0.71 -10.41 5.89
CA PHE A 43 0.82 -9.12 6.56
C PHE A 43 -0.56 -8.48 6.77
N PHE A 44 -1.38 -8.40 5.72
CA PHE A 44 -2.71 -7.80 5.82
C PHE A 44 -3.72 -8.67 6.57
N ASN A 45 -3.57 -10.00 6.58
CA ASN A 45 -4.43 -10.84 7.42
C ASN A 45 -4.26 -10.50 8.92
N ASN A 46 -3.07 -10.04 9.33
CA ASN A 46 -2.77 -9.62 10.70
C ASN A 46 -3.00 -8.12 10.95
N TRP A 47 -3.61 -7.40 9.99
CA TRP A 47 -3.75 -5.92 10.04
C TRP A 47 -4.37 -5.36 11.34
N ALA A 48 -5.26 -6.11 11.97
CA ALA A 48 -5.91 -5.67 13.21
C ALA A 48 -4.91 -5.39 14.35
N GLU A 49 -3.77 -6.08 14.37
CA GLU A 49 -2.70 -5.90 15.35
C GLU A 49 -1.96 -4.56 15.18
N TYR A 50 -1.95 -4.02 13.95
CA TYR A 50 -1.24 -2.79 13.58
C TYR A 50 -2.13 -1.54 13.52
N SER A 51 -3.44 -1.70 13.80
CA SER A 51 -4.50 -0.73 13.45
C SER A 51 -4.55 0.60 14.24
N GLN A 52 -3.44 1.00 14.88
CA GLN A 52 -3.34 2.30 15.55
C GLN A 52 -3.05 3.46 14.57
N VAL A 53 -2.75 3.16 13.30
CA VAL A 53 -2.50 4.17 12.26
C VAL A 53 -3.81 4.56 11.58
N SER A 54 -4.12 5.86 11.58
CA SER A 54 -5.37 6.42 11.04
C SER A 54 -5.40 6.52 9.51
N ASP A 55 -4.27 6.84 8.89
CA ASP A 55 -4.17 7.16 7.46
C ASP A 55 -3.20 6.20 6.76
N VAL A 56 -3.76 5.12 6.22
CA VAL A 56 -3.01 4.07 5.52
C VAL A 56 -3.50 3.92 4.10
N PHE A 57 -2.56 3.78 3.18
CA PHE A 57 -2.81 3.50 1.77
C PHE A 57 -2.02 2.28 1.33
N ILE A 58 -2.56 1.54 0.38
CA ILE A 58 -1.84 0.46 -0.29
C ILE A 58 -1.41 0.97 -1.67
N ALA A 59 -0.12 1.01 -1.92
CA ALA A 59 0.42 1.21 -3.26
C ALA A 59 0.43 -0.13 -3.98
N ASP A 60 -0.38 -0.24 -5.02
CA ASP A 60 -0.51 -1.46 -5.81
C ASP A 60 0.62 -1.56 -6.82
N ILE A 61 1.51 -2.53 -6.59
CA ILE A 61 2.61 -2.86 -7.48
C ILE A 61 2.54 -4.31 -7.95
N THR A 62 1.31 -4.83 -8.07
CA THR A 62 1.06 -6.17 -8.63
C THR A 62 1.61 -6.30 -10.04
N ASP A 63 1.53 -5.22 -10.83
CA ASP A 63 2.20 -5.10 -12.13
C ASP A 63 3.72 -4.99 -11.92
N VAL A 64 4.47 -5.97 -12.42
CA VAL A 64 5.94 -6.02 -12.31
C VAL A 64 6.63 -4.95 -13.16
N GLU A 65 5.93 -4.39 -14.14
CA GLU A 65 6.42 -3.29 -14.98
C GLU A 65 5.95 -1.92 -14.46
N SER A 66 5.35 -1.88 -13.26
CA SER A 66 4.93 -0.62 -12.64
C SER A 66 6.12 0.30 -12.40
N ARG A 67 6.02 1.57 -12.80
CA ARG A 67 7.07 2.58 -12.55
C ARG A 67 7.38 2.76 -11.06
N LEU A 68 6.43 2.39 -10.18
CA LEU A 68 6.59 2.52 -8.73
C LEU A 68 7.74 1.67 -8.17
N TRP A 69 8.10 0.57 -8.83
CA TRP A 69 9.28 -0.21 -8.46
C TRP A 69 10.55 0.65 -8.55
N ASP A 70 10.71 1.37 -9.65
CA ASP A 70 11.89 2.20 -9.91
C ASP A 70 11.82 3.55 -9.16
N ASP A 71 10.68 4.24 -9.21
CA ASP A 71 10.48 5.56 -8.60
C ASP A 71 10.80 5.56 -7.09
N PHE A 72 10.56 4.44 -6.42
CA PHE A 72 10.80 4.25 -4.98
C PHE A 72 11.93 3.27 -4.66
N ASN A 73 12.65 2.77 -5.67
CA ASN A 73 13.75 1.80 -5.54
C ASN A 73 13.35 0.57 -4.68
N ILE A 74 12.19 0.00 -4.98
CA ILE A 74 11.59 -1.12 -4.25
C ILE A 74 12.23 -2.42 -4.73
N ASN A 75 12.76 -3.20 -3.81
CA ASN A 75 13.39 -4.49 -4.12
C ASN A 75 12.67 -5.67 -3.43
N VAL A 76 11.72 -5.40 -2.52
CA VAL A 76 11.01 -6.41 -1.73
C VAL A 76 9.66 -5.86 -1.24
N VAL A 77 8.66 -6.74 -1.06
CA VAL A 77 7.32 -6.42 -0.51
C VAL A 77 6.76 -7.58 0.34
N PRO A 78 5.78 -7.34 1.24
CA PRO A 78 5.32 -6.03 1.73
C PRO A 78 6.35 -5.41 2.67
#